data_AF-A0A536PC29-F1
#
_entry.id   AF-A0A536PC29-F1
#
_cell.length_a   1.000
_cell.length_b   1.000
_cell.length_c   1.000
_cell.angle_alpha   90.00
_cell.angle_beta   90.00
_cell.angle_gamma   90.00
#
_symmetry.space_group_name_H-M   'P 1'
#
loop_
_entity.id
_entity.type
_entity.pdbx_description
1 polymer ?
#
loop_
_entity_poly.entity_id
_entity_poly.type
_entity_poly.pdbx_seq_one_letter_code
_entity_poly.pdbx_strand_id
1 'polypeptide(L)'
;MLRVHNDLRAALGAPAVRGDDRVNAAARRHAEYLARNAVGGHDETPGQAGFTGVSVRDRLDAQGYAGATASEVAISSGSGSEGVRSLWVLPYHRLGLMHPHAVVAGWGHAEIAGRTATVGVLVYDFASPSPDRVRSPAAGQRVPATWSGDEAPDVLPAGAARPVGYPVMVVFSNARPVGLRSARLTDASGHEVAHEVVPQLYEGDYVAIVPSAPLRPGERYRVRLELSLAGDPVVDEWEFEAER
;
A
#
# COMPACT_ATOMS: atom_id res chain seq x y z
N MET A 1 2.10 -15.31 -1.85
CA MET A 1 2.44 -13.88 -2.02
C MET A 1 1.82 -13.28 -3.28
N LEU A 2 2.34 -13.49 -4.50
CA LEU A 2 1.77 -12.88 -5.72
C LEU A 2 0.27 -13.13 -5.93
N ARG A 3 -0.20 -14.38 -5.72
CA ARG A 3 -1.64 -14.71 -5.76
C ARG A 3 -2.45 -13.83 -4.80
N VAL A 4 -2.03 -13.78 -3.53
CA VAL A 4 -2.67 -12.97 -2.49
C VAL A 4 -2.69 -11.49 -2.86
N HIS A 5 -1.59 -10.97 -3.41
CA HIS A 5 -1.54 -9.59 -3.91
C HIS A 5 -2.57 -9.35 -5.02
N ASN A 6 -2.68 -10.26 -6.00
CA ASN A 6 -3.66 -10.15 -7.06
C ASN A 6 -5.11 -10.34 -6.58
N ASP A 7 -5.37 -11.19 -5.58
CA ASP A 7 -6.70 -11.33 -4.98
C ASP A 7 -7.14 -10.00 -4.32
N LEU A 8 -6.21 -9.33 -3.64
CA LEU A 8 -6.42 -8.02 -3.02
C LEU A 8 -6.64 -6.92 -4.08
N ARG A 9 -5.85 -6.90 -5.16
CA ARG A 9 -6.04 -5.98 -6.29
C ARG A 9 -7.38 -6.20 -7.00
N ALA A 10 -7.76 -7.46 -7.23
CA ALA A 10 -9.02 -7.82 -7.86
C ALA A 10 -10.22 -7.35 -7.02
N ALA A 11 -10.14 -7.46 -5.69
CA ALA A 11 -11.18 -6.95 -4.78
C ALA A 11 -11.41 -5.44 -4.90
N LEU A 12 -10.42 -4.69 -5.41
CA LEU A 12 -10.54 -3.25 -5.65
C LEU A 12 -10.83 -2.88 -7.12
N GLY A 13 -10.93 -3.87 -8.01
CA GLY A 13 -11.00 -3.63 -9.46
C GLY A 13 -9.69 -3.11 -10.08
N ALA A 14 -8.56 -3.25 -9.38
CA ALA A 14 -7.25 -2.92 -9.93
C ALA A 14 -6.77 -4.02 -10.90
N PRO A 15 -6.07 -3.67 -12.00
CA PRO A 15 -5.52 -4.67 -12.93
C PRO A 15 -4.59 -5.66 -12.23
N ALA A 16 -4.66 -6.94 -12.57
CA ALA A 16 -3.72 -7.92 -12.02
C ALA A 16 -2.29 -7.63 -12.48
N VAL A 17 -1.32 -7.84 -11.59
CA VAL A 17 0.11 -7.79 -11.91
C VAL A 17 0.63 -9.17 -12.28
N ARG A 18 1.55 -9.22 -13.23
CA ARG A 18 2.28 -10.47 -13.56
C ARG A 18 3.52 -10.62 -12.68
N GLY A 19 4.02 -11.86 -12.57
CA GLY A 19 5.34 -12.13 -12.01
C GLY A 19 6.44 -11.91 -13.05
N ASP A 20 7.67 -11.73 -12.56
CA ASP A 20 8.90 -11.77 -13.36
C ASP A 20 10.03 -12.33 -12.48
N ASP A 21 10.78 -13.30 -12.99
CA ASP A 21 11.79 -14.01 -12.20
C ASP A 21 12.92 -13.10 -11.72
N ARG A 22 13.26 -12.05 -12.47
CA ARG A 22 14.30 -11.09 -12.09
C ARG A 22 13.83 -10.20 -10.94
N VAL A 23 12.56 -9.76 -11.00
CA VAL A 23 11.93 -8.95 -9.94
C VAL A 23 11.74 -9.80 -8.68
N ASN A 24 11.36 -11.08 -8.82
CA ASN A 24 11.33 -12.05 -7.72
C ASN A 24 12.71 -12.26 -7.10
N ALA A 25 13.76 -12.36 -7.92
CA ALA A 25 15.13 -12.54 -7.45
C ALA A 25 15.61 -11.31 -6.67
N ALA A 26 15.32 -10.09 -7.15
CA ALA A 26 15.65 -8.86 -6.44
C ALA A 26 14.96 -8.80 -5.06
N ALA A 27 13.66 -9.06 -5.01
CA ALA A 27 12.89 -9.09 -3.77
C ALA A 27 13.40 -10.19 -2.80
N ARG A 28 13.71 -11.39 -3.31
CA ARG A 28 14.22 -12.52 -2.50
C ARG A 28 15.56 -12.18 -1.86
N ARG A 29 16.50 -11.68 -2.66
CA ARG A 29 17.84 -11.33 -2.18
C ARG A 29 17.79 -10.19 -1.16
N HIS A 30 16.91 -9.22 -1.36
CA HIS A 30 16.72 -8.16 -0.36
C HIS A 30 16.13 -8.70 0.95
N ALA A 31 15.12 -9.59 0.89
CA ALA A 31 14.59 -10.24 2.09
C ALA A 31 15.69 -11.02 2.84
N GLU A 32 16.54 -11.76 2.12
CA GLU A 32 17.69 -12.47 2.70
C GLU A 32 18.71 -11.51 3.32
N TYR A 33 18.99 -10.37 2.67
CA TYR A 33 19.86 -9.33 3.19
C TYR A 33 19.32 -8.76 4.51
N LEU A 34 18.04 -8.37 4.56
CA LEU A 34 17.40 -7.83 5.75
C LEU A 34 17.46 -8.83 6.91
N ALA A 35 17.04 -10.09 6.65
CA ALA A 35 17.04 -11.15 7.64
C ALA A 35 18.46 -11.47 8.14
N ARG A 36 19.46 -11.54 7.25
CA ARG A 36 20.86 -11.85 7.59
C ARG A 36 21.52 -10.76 8.43
N ASN A 37 21.27 -9.50 8.11
CA ASN A 37 21.92 -8.36 8.74
C ASN A 37 21.14 -7.77 9.94
N ALA A 38 19.95 -8.30 10.26
CA ALA A 38 19.09 -7.81 11.36
C ALA A 38 18.71 -6.34 11.20
N VAL A 39 18.42 -5.95 9.96
CA VAL A 39 18.01 -4.59 9.60
C VAL A 39 16.64 -4.61 8.93
N GLY A 40 15.96 -3.48 8.96
CA GLY A 40 14.76 -3.20 8.16
C GLY A 40 15.01 -1.97 7.27
N GLY A 41 14.02 -1.66 6.43
CA GLY A 41 14.09 -0.54 5.49
C GLY A 41 14.25 -0.99 4.05
N HIS A 42 14.54 -0.03 3.17
CA HIS A 42 14.56 -0.19 1.71
C HIS A 42 15.96 -0.26 1.10
N ASP A 43 16.96 0.19 1.86
CA ASP A 43 18.32 0.34 1.36
C ASP A 43 19.26 -0.74 1.90
N GLU A 44 20.19 -1.17 1.06
CA GLU A 44 21.31 -2.01 1.46
C GLU A 44 22.60 -1.20 1.62
N THR A 45 23.46 -1.63 2.54
CA THR A 45 24.73 -0.99 2.85
C THR A 45 25.87 -1.71 2.13
N PRO A 46 26.68 -1.03 1.31
CA PRO A 46 27.83 -1.63 0.65
C PRO A 46 28.79 -2.30 1.64
N GLY A 47 29.26 -3.51 1.28
CA GLY A 47 30.17 -4.30 2.11
C GLY A 47 29.49 -5.19 3.15
N GLN A 48 28.17 -5.07 3.38
CA GLN A 48 27.44 -6.03 4.21
C GLN A 48 27.19 -7.35 3.47
N ALA A 49 27.05 -8.43 4.24
CA ALA A 49 26.87 -9.76 3.67
C ALA A 49 25.55 -9.87 2.91
N GLY A 50 25.60 -10.36 1.68
CA GLY A 50 24.44 -10.48 0.80
C GLY A 50 24.06 -9.19 0.07
N PHE A 51 24.89 -8.14 0.12
CA PHE A 51 24.68 -6.90 -0.63
C PHE A 51 24.55 -7.17 -2.15
N THR A 52 23.55 -6.56 -2.77
CA THR A 52 23.21 -6.66 -4.19
C THR A 52 23.00 -5.31 -4.87
N GLY A 53 22.71 -4.27 -4.10
CA GLY A 53 22.50 -2.91 -4.60
C GLY A 53 21.85 -2.05 -3.53
N VAL A 54 22.21 -0.75 -3.48
CA VAL A 54 21.74 0.15 -2.43
C VAL A 54 20.22 0.31 -2.51
N SER A 55 19.71 0.82 -3.61
CA SER A 55 18.27 1.03 -3.83
C SER A 55 17.60 -0.15 -4.54
N VAL A 56 16.26 -0.21 -4.50
CA VAL A 56 15.49 -1.20 -5.27
C VAL A 56 15.84 -1.19 -6.76
N ARG A 57 16.17 -0.02 -7.33
CA ARG A 57 16.58 0.12 -8.73
C ARG A 57 17.93 -0.53 -8.98
N ASP A 58 18.92 -0.29 -8.12
CA ASP A 58 20.24 -0.93 -8.23
C ASP A 58 20.12 -2.46 -8.14
N ARG A 59 19.25 -2.95 -7.24
CA ARG A 59 18.99 -4.39 -7.09
C ARG A 59 18.30 -5.00 -8.31
N LEU A 60 17.36 -4.28 -8.94
CA LEU A 60 16.72 -4.69 -10.19
C LEU A 60 17.72 -4.72 -11.35
N ASP A 61 18.56 -3.69 -11.48
CA ASP A 61 19.62 -3.61 -12.47
C ASP A 61 20.60 -4.79 -12.33
N ALA A 62 20.98 -5.15 -11.09
CA ALA A 62 21.81 -6.32 -10.80
C ALA A 62 21.16 -7.67 -11.18
N GLN A 63 19.83 -7.73 -11.32
CA GLN A 63 19.11 -8.90 -11.85
C GLN A 63 18.81 -8.80 -13.35
N GLY A 64 19.34 -7.81 -14.06
CA GLY A 64 19.09 -7.60 -15.49
C GLY A 64 17.67 -7.08 -15.79
N TYR A 65 17.04 -6.39 -14.84
CA TYR A 65 15.78 -5.67 -15.04
C TYR A 65 16.04 -4.15 -14.99
N ALA A 66 16.78 -3.66 -15.99
CA ALA A 66 17.29 -2.29 -15.95
C ALA A 66 16.25 -1.21 -16.31
N GLY A 67 16.40 -0.02 -15.73
CA GLY A 67 15.66 1.18 -16.13
C GLY A 67 14.18 1.20 -15.74
N ALA A 68 13.78 0.35 -14.80
CA ALA A 68 12.41 0.26 -14.33
C ALA A 68 12.03 1.42 -13.41
N THR A 69 10.82 1.97 -13.60
CA THR A 69 10.14 2.72 -12.55
C THR A 69 9.58 1.71 -11.56
N ALA A 70 10.12 1.70 -10.34
CA ALA A 70 9.79 0.70 -9.34
C ALA A 70 9.72 1.28 -7.93
N SER A 71 8.90 0.65 -7.09
CA SER A 71 8.89 0.87 -5.65
C SER A 71 8.99 -0.46 -4.92
N GLU A 72 9.15 -0.39 -3.59
CA GLU A 72 9.30 -1.54 -2.73
C GLU A 72 8.48 -1.39 -1.47
N VAL A 73 8.01 -2.52 -0.95
CA VAL A 73 7.42 -2.66 0.38
C VAL A 73 8.17 -3.75 1.13
N ALA A 74 8.42 -3.55 2.42
CA ALA A 74 9.14 -4.51 3.25
C ALA A 74 8.54 -4.59 4.65
N ILE A 75 8.45 -5.80 5.20
CA ILE A 75 8.03 -6.02 6.59
C ILE A 75 8.84 -7.15 7.21
N SER A 76 9.25 -6.97 8.46
CA SER A 76 10.06 -7.94 9.23
C SER A 76 9.23 -8.74 10.23
N SER A 77 7.93 -8.89 9.96
CA SER A 77 6.99 -9.68 10.76
C SER A 77 6.07 -10.49 9.85
N GLY A 78 5.49 -11.55 10.42
CA GLY A 78 4.64 -12.49 9.68
C GLY A 78 5.41 -13.41 8.73
N SER A 79 4.68 -14.37 8.16
CA SER A 79 5.18 -15.25 7.11
C SER A 79 4.81 -14.68 5.74
N GLY A 80 5.50 -15.10 4.67
CA GLY A 80 5.38 -14.51 3.33
C GLY A 80 4.01 -13.95 2.94
N SER A 81 2.95 -14.78 2.86
CA SER A 81 1.61 -14.29 2.46
C SER A 81 0.92 -13.44 3.52
N GLU A 82 1.17 -13.66 4.81
CA GLU A 82 0.67 -12.80 5.89
C GLU A 82 1.32 -11.41 5.83
N GLY A 83 2.63 -11.35 5.52
CA GLY A 83 3.34 -10.10 5.29
C GLY A 83 2.71 -9.27 4.17
N VAL A 84 2.26 -9.91 3.08
CA VAL A 84 1.50 -9.21 2.01
C VAL A 84 0.22 -8.58 2.56
N ARG A 85 -0.51 -9.28 3.44
CA ARG A 85 -1.76 -8.78 4.03
C ARG A 85 -1.52 -7.67 5.04
N SER A 86 -0.47 -7.78 5.85
CA SER A 86 -0.06 -6.73 6.77
C SER A 86 0.30 -5.46 6.00
N LEU A 87 1.20 -5.56 5.02
CA LEU A 87 1.58 -4.45 4.14
C LEU A 87 0.41 -3.86 3.36
N TRP A 88 -0.60 -4.67 3.05
CA TRP A 88 -1.80 -4.16 2.40
C TRP A 88 -2.61 -3.24 3.30
N VAL A 89 -2.59 -3.36 4.63
CA VAL A 89 -3.41 -2.48 5.50
C VAL A 89 -2.74 -1.14 5.79
N LEU A 90 -1.43 -1.09 5.61
CA LEU A 90 -0.55 0.06 5.83
C LEU A 90 -0.72 1.13 4.73
N PRO A 91 -1.14 2.39 5.01
CA PRO A 91 -1.46 3.36 3.97
C PRO A 91 -0.32 3.63 2.98
N TYR A 92 0.91 3.88 3.44
CA TYR A 92 2.01 4.19 2.51
C TYR A 92 2.45 2.96 1.74
N HIS A 93 2.50 1.79 2.38
CA HIS A 93 2.83 0.55 1.69
C HIS A 93 1.75 0.11 0.70
N ARG A 94 0.47 0.40 0.97
CA ARG A 94 -0.64 0.09 0.06
C ARG A 94 -0.54 0.85 -1.25
N LEU A 95 0.02 2.08 -1.28
CA LEU A 95 0.08 2.94 -2.46
C LEU A 95 0.56 2.18 -3.70
N GLY A 96 1.74 1.56 -3.61
CA GLY A 96 2.27 0.76 -4.71
C GLY A 96 1.42 -0.48 -4.98
N LEU A 97 1.04 -1.21 -3.92
CA LEU A 97 0.31 -2.48 -4.02
C LEU A 97 -1.02 -2.34 -4.75
N MET A 98 -1.71 -1.21 -4.60
CA MET A 98 -2.97 -0.93 -5.29
C MET A 98 -2.83 -0.04 -6.53
N HIS A 99 -1.62 0.43 -6.85
CA HIS A 99 -1.43 1.45 -7.88
C HIS A 99 -1.99 0.99 -9.26
N PRO A 100 -2.73 1.85 -9.98
CA PRO A 100 -3.36 1.48 -11.24
C PRO A 100 -2.37 1.06 -12.34
N HIS A 101 -1.17 1.66 -12.35
CA HIS A 101 -0.12 1.38 -13.33
C HIS A 101 0.91 0.33 -12.88
N ALA A 102 0.70 -0.34 -11.73
CA ALA A 102 1.53 -1.48 -11.38
C ALA A 102 1.24 -2.61 -12.38
N VAL A 103 2.28 -3.12 -13.05
CA VAL A 103 2.17 -4.18 -14.07
C VAL A 103 2.94 -5.45 -13.71
N VAL A 104 4.01 -5.33 -12.91
CA VAL A 104 4.77 -6.47 -12.40
C VAL A 104 4.88 -6.36 -10.89
N ALA A 105 4.76 -7.50 -10.20
CA ALA A 105 5.19 -7.61 -8.82
C ALA A 105 6.07 -8.85 -8.62
N GLY A 106 7.22 -8.65 -7.99
CA GLY A 106 8.06 -9.72 -7.48
C GLY A 106 8.00 -9.78 -5.96
N TRP A 107 8.03 -10.99 -5.40
CA TRP A 107 7.96 -11.19 -3.95
C TRP A 107 9.06 -12.11 -3.44
N GLY A 108 9.69 -11.69 -2.35
CA GLY A 108 10.73 -12.39 -1.62
C GLY A 108 10.35 -12.59 -0.16
N HIS A 109 10.79 -13.70 0.42
CA HIS A 109 10.67 -13.97 1.84
C HIS A 109 11.90 -14.74 2.33
N ALA A 110 12.39 -14.42 3.52
CA ALA A 110 13.52 -15.11 4.12
C ALA A 110 13.31 -15.28 5.62
N GLU A 111 13.73 -16.43 6.14
CA GLU A 111 13.86 -16.70 7.57
C GLU A 111 15.30 -17.13 7.86
N ILE A 112 16.06 -16.29 8.56
CA ILE A 112 17.49 -16.53 8.84
C ILE A 112 17.75 -16.27 10.32
N ALA A 113 18.22 -17.30 11.03
CA ALA A 113 18.54 -17.22 12.46
C ALA A 113 17.39 -16.60 13.30
N GLY A 114 16.15 -17.04 13.05
CA GLY A 114 14.95 -16.58 13.76
C GLY A 114 14.42 -15.21 13.35
N ARG A 115 15.04 -14.54 12.37
CA ARG A 115 14.57 -13.27 11.80
C ARG A 115 13.82 -13.52 10.50
N THR A 116 12.66 -12.87 10.34
CA THR A 116 11.84 -12.93 9.13
C THR A 116 11.92 -11.60 8.38
N ALA A 117 11.86 -11.67 7.05
CA ALA A 117 11.65 -10.53 6.18
C ALA A 117 10.79 -10.94 4.99
N THR A 118 9.80 -10.12 4.64
CA THR A 118 9.00 -10.23 3.42
C THR A 118 9.12 -8.94 2.63
N VAL A 119 9.49 -9.05 1.36
CA VAL A 119 9.74 -7.91 0.46
C VAL A 119 8.90 -8.07 -0.80
N GLY A 120 8.23 -6.99 -1.21
CA GLY A 120 7.54 -6.88 -2.48
C GLY A 120 8.15 -5.77 -3.32
N VAL A 121 8.52 -6.06 -4.56
CA VAL A 121 9.00 -5.08 -5.54
C VAL A 121 7.94 -4.93 -6.61
N LEU A 122 7.58 -3.68 -6.92
CA LEU A 122 6.51 -3.33 -7.84
C LEU A 122 7.09 -2.51 -8.97
N VAL A 123 6.78 -2.90 -10.22
CA VAL A 123 7.20 -2.17 -11.41
C VAL A 123 5.99 -1.55 -12.09
N TYR A 124 6.14 -0.30 -12.49
CA TYR A 124 5.10 0.51 -13.09
C TYR A 124 5.31 0.71 -14.59
N ASP A 125 4.21 0.72 -15.33
CA ASP A 125 4.15 1.14 -16.73
C ASP A 125 3.03 2.16 -16.92
N PHE A 126 3.42 3.42 -17.05
CA PHE A 126 2.47 4.53 -17.22
C PHE A 126 1.86 4.61 -18.63
N ALA A 127 2.34 3.79 -19.58
CA ALA A 127 1.70 3.62 -20.89
C ALA A 127 0.66 2.48 -20.90
N SER A 128 0.61 1.64 -19.87
CA SER A 128 -0.33 0.52 -19.81
C SER A 128 -1.77 1.01 -19.58
N PRO A 129 -2.79 0.34 -20.16
CA PRO A 129 -4.19 0.62 -19.84
C PRO A 129 -4.46 0.50 -18.33
N SER A 130 -5.12 1.50 -17.76
CA SER A 130 -5.47 1.54 -16.33
C SER A 130 -6.87 2.12 -16.13
N PRO A 131 -7.57 1.77 -15.03
CA PRO A 131 -8.77 2.51 -14.62
C PRO A 131 -8.40 3.96 -14.30
N ASP A 132 -9.35 4.89 -14.32
CA ASP A 132 -9.09 6.29 -13.95
C ASP A 132 -8.51 6.42 -12.52
N ARG A 133 -9.01 5.59 -11.59
CA ARG A 133 -8.57 5.53 -10.20
C ARG A 133 -8.88 4.17 -9.60
N VAL A 134 -8.22 3.85 -8.50
CA VAL A 134 -8.53 2.69 -7.64
C VAL A 134 -8.85 3.19 -6.24
N ARG A 135 -9.89 2.64 -5.62
CA ARG A 135 -10.33 2.97 -4.26
C ARG A 135 -10.11 1.78 -3.34
N SER A 136 -9.73 2.03 -2.09
CA SER A 136 -9.65 1.04 -1.03
C SER A 136 -10.20 1.64 0.26
N PRO A 137 -11.33 1.16 0.81
CA PRO A 137 -12.16 0.09 0.28
C PRO A 137 -12.81 0.48 -1.05
N ALA A 138 -13.06 -0.50 -1.92
CA ALA A 138 -13.88 -0.30 -3.12
C ALA A 138 -15.38 -0.22 -2.77
N ALA A 139 -16.19 0.26 -3.73
CA ALA A 139 -17.63 0.36 -3.54
C ALA A 139 -18.25 -1.00 -3.22
N GLY A 140 -18.95 -1.09 -2.08
CA GLY A 140 -19.58 -2.31 -1.58
C GLY A 140 -18.61 -3.34 -0.99
N GLN A 141 -17.31 -3.02 -0.88
CA GLN A 141 -16.33 -3.95 -0.29
C GLN A 141 -16.56 -4.10 1.21
N ARG A 142 -16.40 -5.34 1.71
CA ARG A 142 -16.26 -5.62 3.14
C ARG A 142 -14.79 -5.61 3.53
N VAL A 143 -14.46 -4.90 4.60
CA VAL A 143 -13.10 -4.79 5.13
C VAL A 143 -13.07 -4.97 6.64
N PRO A 144 -11.93 -5.38 7.23
CA PRO A 144 -11.77 -5.40 8.67
C PRO A 144 -12.18 -4.08 9.31
N ALA A 145 -12.78 -4.11 10.48
CA ALA A 145 -13.21 -2.90 11.18
C ALA A 145 -12.05 -2.04 11.70
N THR A 146 -10.88 -2.66 11.91
CA THR A 146 -9.77 -2.06 12.66
C THR A 146 -8.42 -2.57 12.19
N TRP A 147 -7.37 -1.82 12.49
CA TRP A 147 -5.97 -2.22 12.41
C TRP A 147 -5.15 -1.49 13.48
N SER A 148 -3.89 -1.87 13.67
CA SER A 148 -3.10 -1.35 14.80
C SER A 148 -2.84 0.15 14.73
N GLY A 149 -2.78 0.75 13.54
CA GLY A 149 -2.37 2.13 13.35
C GLY A 149 -0.85 2.31 13.29
N ASP A 150 -0.09 1.22 13.14
CA ASP A 150 1.38 1.24 13.10
C ASP A 150 1.88 1.32 11.65
N GLU A 151 2.19 2.52 11.20
CA GLU A 151 2.88 2.81 9.93
C GLU A 151 4.22 3.48 10.21
N ALA A 152 5.20 3.29 9.34
CA ALA A 152 6.42 4.09 9.31
C ALA A 152 6.67 4.64 7.89
N PRO A 153 6.72 5.98 7.69
CA PRO A 153 6.43 7.04 8.67
C PRO A 153 5.02 6.97 9.25
N ASP A 154 4.80 7.61 10.41
CA ASP A 154 3.47 7.63 11.04
C ASP A 154 2.46 8.40 10.16
N VAL A 155 1.25 7.86 10.05
CA VAL A 155 0.12 8.44 9.29
C VAL A 155 -0.84 9.21 10.19
N LEU A 156 -0.67 9.07 11.51
CA LEU A 156 -1.50 9.69 12.52
C LEU A 156 -0.77 10.86 13.19
N PRO A 157 -1.49 11.87 13.71
CA PRO A 157 -0.89 12.92 14.50
C PRO A 157 -0.27 12.37 15.79
N ALA A 158 0.74 13.07 16.30
CA ALA A 158 1.39 12.70 17.55
C ALA A 158 0.37 12.60 18.70
N GLY A 159 0.36 11.47 19.40
CA GLY A 159 -0.55 11.20 20.51
C GLY A 159 -1.92 10.64 20.11
N ALA A 160 -2.17 10.36 18.82
CA ALA A 160 -3.39 9.69 18.38
C ALA A 160 -3.60 8.34 19.10
N ALA A 161 -4.85 8.08 19.50
CA ALA A 161 -5.25 6.81 20.10
C ALA A 161 -5.19 5.67 19.07
N ARG A 162 -4.86 4.47 19.54
CA ARG A 162 -4.79 3.23 18.75
C ARG A 162 -5.48 2.09 19.51
N PRO A 163 -6.04 1.08 18.83
CA PRO A 163 -6.09 0.89 17.38
C PRO A 163 -7.06 1.86 16.69
N VAL A 164 -7.00 1.92 15.35
CA VAL A 164 -7.78 2.85 14.51
C VAL A 164 -8.59 2.09 13.45
N GLY A 165 -9.52 2.77 12.79
CA GLY A 165 -10.35 2.15 11.76
C GLY A 165 -9.57 1.88 10.47
N TYR A 166 -10.13 1.01 9.63
CA TYR A 166 -9.51 0.65 8.34
C TYR A 166 -9.33 1.88 7.44
N PRO A 167 -8.15 2.05 6.81
CA PRO A 167 -7.87 3.26 6.05
C PRO A 167 -8.64 3.29 4.73
N VAL A 168 -9.14 4.47 4.42
CA VAL A 168 -9.84 4.80 3.18
C VAL A 168 -8.89 5.58 2.28
N MET A 169 -8.71 5.11 1.05
CA MET A 169 -7.72 5.62 0.10
C MET A 169 -8.27 5.67 -1.32
N VAL A 170 -7.80 6.64 -2.08
CA VAL A 170 -7.97 6.71 -3.53
C VAL A 170 -6.62 7.01 -4.17
N VAL A 171 -6.25 6.24 -5.20
CA VAL A 171 -5.06 6.46 -6.02
C VAL A 171 -5.48 6.70 -7.46
N PHE A 172 -5.02 7.80 -8.05
CA PHE A 172 -5.35 8.21 -9.42
C PHE A 172 -4.28 7.77 -10.41
N SER A 173 -4.73 7.34 -11.59
CA SER A 173 -3.83 6.97 -12.68
C SER A 173 -3.08 8.15 -13.27
N ASN A 174 -2.02 7.84 -14.02
CA ASN A 174 -1.17 8.75 -14.77
C ASN A 174 -0.43 9.78 -13.89
N ALA A 175 -0.15 9.43 -12.63
CA ALA A 175 0.49 10.32 -11.65
C ALA A 175 -0.20 11.69 -11.57
N ARG A 176 -1.52 11.71 -11.73
CA ARG A 176 -2.29 12.96 -11.75
C ARG A 176 -2.32 13.56 -10.34
N PRO A 177 -1.81 14.78 -10.14
CA PRO A 177 -1.81 15.41 -8.83
C PRO A 177 -3.22 15.57 -8.29
N VAL A 178 -3.44 15.18 -7.03
CA VAL A 178 -4.71 15.32 -6.32
C VAL A 178 -4.48 15.99 -4.97
N GLY A 179 -5.28 17.00 -4.68
CA GLY A 179 -5.39 17.61 -3.35
C GLY A 179 -6.73 17.30 -2.71
N LEU A 180 -6.74 17.03 -1.40
CA LEU A 180 -7.96 16.91 -0.62
C LEU A 180 -8.46 18.30 -0.17
N ARG A 181 -9.69 18.65 -0.54
CA ARG A 181 -10.36 19.88 -0.08
C ARG A 181 -11.21 19.63 1.16
N SER A 182 -11.96 18.53 1.17
CA SER A 182 -12.70 18.07 2.34
C SER A 182 -12.93 16.56 2.27
N ALA A 183 -13.00 15.91 3.43
CA ALA A 183 -13.37 14.52 3.57
C ALA A 183 -14.50 14.41 4.60
N ARG A 184 -15.47 13.54 4.31
CA ARG A 184 -16.49 13.10 5.26
C ARG A 184 -16.62 11.60 5.21
N LEU A 185 -16.69 11.00 6.39
CA LEU A 185 -17.03 9.60 6.59
C LEU A 185 -18.26 9.57 7.49
N THR A 186 -19.34 8.94 7.04
CA THR A 186 -20.57 8.82 7.83
C THR A 186 -21.01 7.39 7.99
N ASP A 187 -21.59 7.06 9.13
CA ASP A 187 -22.21 5.78 9.39
C ASP A 187 -23.58 5.64 8.69
N ALA A 188 -24.23 4.48 8.85
CA ALA A 188 -25.52 4.18 8.22
C ALA A 188 -26.69 5.05 8.74
N SER A 189 -26.53 5.66 9.91
CA SER A 189 -27.49 6.61 10.50
C SER A 189 -27.20 8.07 10.13
N GLY A 190 -26.13 8.32 9.38
CA GLY A 190 -25.70 9.65 8.95
C GLY A 190 -24.86 10.40 9.98
N HIS A 191 -24.42 9.76 11.07
CA HIS A 191 -23.49 10.40 12.00
C HIS A 191 -22.08 10.41 11.40
N GLU A 192 -21.38 11.52 11.59
CA GLU A 192 -20.02 11.68 11.14
C GLU A 192 -19.04 10.88 12.02
N VAL A 193 -18.14 10.15 11.36
CA VAL A 193 -17.07 9.38 11.96
C VAL A 193 -15.81 10.23 11.93
N ALA A 194 -15.25 10.48 13.12
CA ALA A 194 -13.99 11.18 13.25
C ALA A 194 -12.87 10.44 12.49
N HIS A 195 -12.04 11.21 11.79
CA HIS A 195 -10.96 10.67 10.99
C HIS A 195 -9.78 11.64 10.94
N GLU A 196 -8.60 11.09 10.72
CA GLU A 196 -7.38 11.82 10.43
C GLU A 196 -7.10 11.79 8.94
N VAL A 197 -6.59 12.90 8.40
CA VAL A 197 -6.08 12.95 7.01
C VAL A 197 -4.64 12.45 7.01
N VAL A 198 -4.35 11.46 6.17
CA VAL A 198 -2.99 10.96 6.00
C VAL A 198 -2.15 12.01 5.27
N PRO A 199 -0.98 12.40 5.81
CA PRO A 199 -0.08 13.31 5.11
C PRO A 199 0.36 12.76 3.75
N GLN A 200 0.38 13.63 2.74
CA GLN A 200 0.88 13.27 1.40
C GLN A 200 2.41 13.44 1.38
N LEU A 201 3.15 12.37 1.70
CA LEU A 201 4.63 12.39 1.81
C LEU A 201 5.35 11.87 0.56
N TYR A 202 4.65 11.10 -0.27
CA TYR A 202 5.20 10.44 -1.44
C TYR A 202 4.64 11.05 -2.74
N GLU A 203 4.19 10.23 -3.69
CA GLU A 203 3.59 10.71 -4.92
C GLU A 203 2.34 11.58 -4.66
N GLY A 204 2.11 12.56 -5.54
CA GLY A 204 1.01 13.50 -5.40
C GLY A 204 -0.35 12.97 -5.87
N ASP A 205 -0.47 11.69 -6.20
CA ASP A 205 -1.61 11.09 -6.91
C ASP A 205 -2.56 10.29 -6.02
N TYR A 206 -2.41 10.43 -4.70
CA TYR A 206 -3.27 9.76 -3.73
C TYR A 206 -3.86 10.71 -2.68
N VAL A 207 -5.00 10.29 -2.14
CA VAL A 207 -5.58 10.84 -0.90
C VAL A 207 -5.96 9.70 0.02
N ALA A 208 -5.79 9.89 1.32
CA ALA A 208 -6.15 8.89 2.31
C ALA A 208 -6.63 9.52 3.61
N ILE A 209 -7.59 8.85 4.26
CA ILE A 209 -8.06 9.16 5.60
C ILE A 209 -8.07 7.89 6.45
N VAL A 210 -7.89 8.04 7.76
CA VAL A 210 -7.94 6.94 8.73
C VAL A 210 -9.00 7.28 9.78
N PRO A 211 -10.06 6.47 9.96
CA PRO A 211 -11.00 6.69 11.05
C PRO A 211 -10.27 6.65 12.40
N SER A 212 -10.48 7.65 13.26
CA SER A 212 -9.69 7.84 14.50
C SER A 212 -9.98 6.77 15.57
N ALA A 213 -10.94 5.87 15.33
CA ALA A 213 -11.27 4.74 16.17
C ALA A 213 -11.72 3.54 15.30
N PRO A 214 -11.70 2.30 15.84
CA PRO A 214 -12.24 1.14 15.16
C PRO A 214 -13.67 1.38 14.65
N LEU A 215 -13.93 0.95 13.42
CA LEU A 215 -15.28 0.96 12.86
C LEU A 215 -16.18 -0.02 13.64
N ARG A 216 -17.48 0.20 13.63
CA ARG A 216 -18.45 -0.76 14.20
C ARG A 216 -18.63 -1.95 13.25
N PRO A 217 -18.44 -3.19 13.73
CA PRO A 217 -18.61 -4.38 12.91
C PRO A 217 -20.00 -4.50 12.28
N GLY A 218 -20.06 -4.93 11.02
CA GLY A 218 -21.31 -5.09 10.25
C GLY A 218 -22.01 -3.80 9.86
N GLU A 219 -21.39 -2.63 10.08
CA GLU A 219 -21.95 -1.34 9.70
C GLU A 219 -21.48 -0.91 8.30
N ARG A 220 -22.34 -0.14 7.61
CA ARG A 220 -22.02 0.51 6.34
C ARG A 220 -21.53 1.93 6.59
N TYR A 221 -20.50 2.31 5.85
CA TYR A 221 -19.93 3.65 5.89
C TYR A 221 -19.96 4.29 4.51
N ARG A 222 -20.34 5.56 4.46
CA ARG A 222 -20.31 6.37 3.25
C ARG A 222 -19.13 7.32 3.31
N VAL A 223 -18.31 7.29 2.26
CA VAL A 223 -17.17 8.18 2.04
C VAL A 223 -17.59 9.25 1.06
N ARG A 224 -17.27 10.51 1.36
CA ARG A 224 -17.35 11.61 0.41
C ARG A 224 -16.08 12.45 0.47
N LEU A 225 -15.34 12.48 -0.63
CA LEU A 225 -14.13 13.28 -0.79
C LEU A 225 -14.38 14.40 -1.80
N GLU A 226 -14.08 15.63 -1.43
CA GLU A 226 -13.98 16.75 -2.37
C GLU A 226 -12.51 16.97 -2.70
N LEU A 227 -12.19 16.90 -3.99
CA LEU A 227 -10.84 16.80 -4.49
C LEU A 227 -10.53 17.93 -5.47
N SER A 228 -9.25 18.23 -5.61
CA SER A 228 -8.69 19.06 -6.68
C SER A 228 -7.78 18.17 -7.53
N LEU A 229 -8.30 17.58 -8.61
CA LEU A 229 -7.57 16.68 -9.49
C LEU A 229 -7.00 17.48 -10.67
N ALA A 230 -5.67 17.64 -10.73
CA ALA A 230 -4.99 18.48 -11.71
C ALA A 230 -5.55 19.91 -11.84
N GLY A 231 -6.13 20.44 -10.75
CA GLY A 231 -6.77 21.76 -10.69
C GLY A 231 -8.29 21.74 -10.79
N ASP A 232 -8.88 20.67 -11.33
CA ASP A 232 -10.32 20.56 -11.50
C ASP A 232 -11.02 20.03 -10.24
N PRO A 233 -12.18 20.58 -9.85
CA PRO A 233 -12.94 20.08 -8.72
C PRO A 233 -13.59 18.74 -9.07
N VAL A 234 -13.35 17.73 -8.24
CA VAL A 234 -13.96 16.39 -8.37
C VAL A 234 -14.60 16.00 -7.04
N VAL A 235 -15.80 15.43 -7.08
CA VAL A 235 -16.40 14.78 -5.92
C VAL A 235 -16.33 13.28 -6.12
N ASP A 236 -15.69 12.58 -5.18
CA ASP A 236 -15.67 11.14 -5.14
C ASP A 236 -16.51 10.63 -3.96
N GLU A 237 -17.48 9.77 -4.24
CA GLU A 237 -18.42 9.29 -3.23
C GLU A 237 -18.77 7.82 -3.46
N TRP A 238 -18.70 7.02 -2.39
CA TRP A 238 -19.06 5.61 -2.41
C TRP A 238 -19.32 5.09 -1.00
N GLU A 239 -19.73 3.83 -0.89
CA GLU A 239 -19.96 3.15 0.38
C GLU A 239 -19.16 1.87 0.48
N PHE A 240 -18.81 1.47 1.70
CA PHE A 240 -18.21 0.18 2.04
C PHE A 240 -18.81 -0.34 3.35
N GLU A 241 -18.46 -1.57 3.74
CA GLU A 241 -18.96 -2.22 4.95
C GLU A 241 -17.80 -2.72 5.81
N ALA A 242 -17.92 -2.58 7.13
CA ALA A 242 -17.02 -3.23 8.07
C ALA A 242 -17.45 -4.69 8.29
N GLU A 243 -16.51 -5.62 8.30
CA GLU A 243 -16.75 -7.04 8.62
C GLU A 243 -17.39 -7.20 10.01
N ARG A 244 -18.15 -8.29 10.20
CA ARG A 244 -18.84 -8.61 11.47
C ARG A 244 -17.90 -9.21 12.52
#